data_AF-A0AAV6H6X6-F1
#
_entry.id   AF-A0AAV6H6X6-F1
#
_cell.length_a   1.000
_cell.length_b   1.000
_cell.length_c   1.000
_cell.angle_alpha   90.00
_cell.angle_beta   90.00
_cell.angle_gamma   90.00
#
_symmetry.space_group_name_H-M   'P 1'
#
loop_
_entity.id
_entity.type
_entity.pdbx_description
1 polymer ?
#
loop_
_entity_poly.entity_id
_entity_poly.type
_entity_poly.pdbx_seq_one_letter_code
_entity_poly.pdbx_strand_id
1 'polypeptide(L)'
;MEETKRKLHQRLQEREKELLELRKAVETLKSSAQTAVEDSERIFTEMIRSIERRCSEVTELIRAQEKAEVSRAEGLLKQLEQEIAELKRRDAELEQLSHTDDHIDFLKNVVSVTAAPCSTVSTSMSFSQSVSFEAVKESVSAVKVQLEVKLDGIFKQEVAKISAAGWTII
;
A
#
# COMPACT_ATOMS: atom_id res chain seq x y z
N MET A 1 77.35 -33.07 -1.47
CA MET A 1 76.06 -33.71 -1.09
C MET A 1 75.36 -32.98 0.04
N GLU A 2 76.01 -32.73 1.18
CA GLU A 2 75.36 -32.09 2.34
C GLU A 2 74.82 -30.67 2.10
N GLU A 3 75.53 -29.85 1.32
CA GLU A 3 75.04 -28.50 1.02
C GLU A 3 73.77 -28.52 0.14
N THR A 4 73.70 -29.44 -0.81
CA THR A 4 72.52 -29.65 -1.66
C THR A 4 71.31 -30.09 -0.81
N LYS A 5 71.53 -31.01 0.14
CA LYS A 5 70.51 -31.47 1.08
C LYS A 5 69.99 -30.33 1.95
N ARG A 6 70.89 -29.46 2.46
CA ARG A 6 70.52 -28.28 3.25
C ARG A 6 69.67 -27.28 2.45
N LYS A 7 70.08 -26.97 1.21
CA LYS A 7 69.32 -26.07 0.30
C LYS A 7 67.93 -26.61 -0.02
N LEU A 8 67.81 -27.91 -0.24
CA LEU A 8 66.52 -28.56 -0.47
C LEU A 8 65.60 -28.45 0.75
N HIS A 9 66.15 -28.71 1.96
CA HIS A 9 65.39 -28.63 3.20
C HIS A 9 64.88 -27.21 3.48
N GLN A 10 65.70 -26.19 3.20
CA GLN A 10 65.29 -24.79 3.34
C GLN A 10 64.17 -24.42 2.36
N ARG A 11 64.26 -24.82 1.08
CA ARG A 11 63.18 -24.61 0.11
C ARG A 11 61.90 -25.33 0.51
N LEU A 12 62.01 -26.53 1.08
CA LEU A 12 60.84 -27.28 1.54
C LEU A 12 60.11 -26.51 2.66
N GLN A 13 60.84 -26.06 3.68
CA GLN A 13 60.26 -25.26 4.77
C GLN A 13 59.63 -23.96 4.26
N GLU A 14 60.26 -23.28 3.31
CA GLU A 14 59.71 -22.07 2.70
C GLU A 14 58.40 -22.36 1.95
N ARG A 15 58.35 -23.43 1.15
CA ARG A 15 57.13 -23.84 0.43
C ARG A 15 56.02 -24.30 1.40
N GLU A 16 56.35 -24.97 2.49
CA GLU A 16 55.37 -25.35 3.53
C GLU A 16 54.77 -24.12 4.22
N LYS A 17 55.60 -23.11 4.51
CA LYS A 17 55.15 -21.82 5.06
C LYS A 17 54.24 -21.09 4.08
N GLU A 18 54.64 -20.97 2.81
CA GLU A 18 53.82 -20.35 1.76
C GLU A 18 52.47 -21.07 1.58
N LEU A 19 52.47 -22.41 1.63
CA LEU A 19 51.25 -23.21 1.57
C LEU A 19 50.30 -22.87 2.73
N LEU A 20 50.82 -22.72 3.95
CA LEU A 20 50.01 -22.39 5.13
C LEU A 20 49.44 -20.97 5.03
N GLU A 21 50.26 -20.00 4.61
CA GLU A 21 49.82 -18.61 4.40
C GLU A 21 48.74 -18.53 3.33
N LEU A 22 48.91 -19.26 2.22
CA LEU A 22 47.92 -19.33 1.14
C LEU A 22 46.60 -19.96 1.60
N ARG A 23 46.65 -21.06 2.38
CA ARG A 23 45.44 -21.66 2.96
C ARG A 23 44.69 -20.66 3.84
N LYS A 24 45.41 -19.91 4.68
CA LYS A 24 44.80 -18.88 5.53
C LYS A 24 44.19 -17.76 4.69
N ALA A 25 44.87 -17.30 3.65
CA ALA A 25 44.35 -16.26 2.76
C ALA A 25 43.07 -16.71 2.05
N VAL A 26 43.02 -17.96 1.58
CA VAL A 26 41.81 -18.54 0.96
C VAL A 26 40.64 -18.60 1.93
N GLU A 27 40.85 -19.04 3.17
CA GLU A 27 39.76 -19.08 4.17
C GLU A 27 39.29 -17.69 4.57
N THR A 28 40.19 -16.71 4.71
CA THR A 28 39.82 -15.31 4.94
C THR A 28 38.99 -14.75 3.77
N LEU A 29 39.37 -15.06 2.53
CA LEU A 29 38.62 -14.62 1.34
C LEU A 29 37.20 -15.22 1.33
N LYS A 30 37.08 -16.52 1.60
CA LYS A 30 35.77 -17.19 1.69
C LYS A 30 34.89 -16.57 2.77
N SER A 31 35.43 -16.35 3.97
CA SER A 31 34.70 -15.73 5.07
C SER A 31 34.28 -14.30 4.72
N SER A 32 35.16 -13.51 4.12
CA SER A 32 34.85 -12.13 3.70
C SER A 32 33.75 -12.09 2.65
N ALA A 33 33.82 -12.98 1.64
CA ALA A 33 32.78 -13.10 0.62
C ALA A 33 31.42 -13.49 1.22
N GLN A 34 31.41 -14.45 2.15
CA GLN A 34 30.20 -14.88 2.84
C GLN A 34 29.58 -13.72 3.65
N THR A 35 30.38 -12.99 4.42
CA THR A 35 29.90 -11.82 5.15
C THR A 35 29.33 -10.75 4.22
N ALA A 36 29.99 -10.48 3.08
CA ALA A 36 29.48 -9.52 2.10
C ALA A 36 28.13 -9.95 1.50
N VAL A 37 27.92 -11.25 1.28
CA VAL A 37 26.62 -11.80 0.83
C VAL A 37 25.57 -11.60 1.92
N GLU A 38 25.84 -11.99 3.16
CA GLU A 38 24.90 -11.87 4.28
C GLU A 38 24.48 -10.41 4.53
N ASP A 39 25.45 -9.48 4.50
CA ASP A 39 25.15 -8.05 4.63
C ASP A 39 24.31 -7.53 3.45
N SER A 40 24.60 -7.99 2.23
CA SER A 40 23.82 -7.62 1.05
C SER A 40 22.38 -8.13 1.15
N GLU A 41 22.19 -9.40 1.53
CA GLU A 41 20.86 -9.99 1.75
C GLU A 41 20.07 -9.27 2.84
N ARG A 42 20.73 -8.86 3.92
CA ARG A 42 20.13 -8.04 4.98
C ARG A 42 19.64 -6.70 4.44
N ILE A 43 20.48 -5.99 3.67
CA ILE A 43 20.13 -4.71 3.05
C ILE A 43 18.95 -4.87 2.08
N PHE A 44 18.96 -5.90 1.22
CA PHE A 44 17.84 -6.17 0.32
C PHE A 44 16.55 -6.45 1.07
N THR A 45 16.63 -7.23 2.17
CA THR A 45 15.48 -7.52 3.02
C THR A 45 14.90 -6.25 3.65
N GLU A 46 15.75 -5.34 4.16
CA GLU A 46 15.31 -4.06 4.70
C GLU A 46 14.61 -3.19 3.64
N MET A 47 15.12 -3.18 2.41
CA MET A 47 14.48 -2.46 1.30
C MET A 47 13.11 -3.05 0.92
N ILE A 48 13.00 -4.38 0.82
CA ILE A 48 11.73 -5.07 0.55
C ILE A 48 10.69 -4.71 1.61
N ARG A 49 11.06 -4.81 2.90
CA ARG A 49 10.15 -4.45 4.02
C ARG A 49 9.69 -3.00 3.96
N SER A 50 10.56 -2.09 3.52
CA SER A 50 10.19 -0.68 3.32
C SER A 50 9.13 -0.52 2.24
N ILE A 51 9.27 -1.22 1.11
CA ILE A 51 8.29 -1.23 0.02
C ILE A 51 6.96 -1.83 0.49
N GLU A 52 6.99 -3.00 1.15
CA GLU A 52 5.80 -3.67 1.69
C GLU A 52 5.01 -2.76 2.66
N ARG A 53 5.71 -2.02 3.52
CA ARG A 53 5.09 -1.05 4.43
C ARG A 53 4.34 0.03 3.66
N ARG A 54 4.97 0.63 2.63
CA ARG A 54 4.32 1.67 1.81
C ARG A 54 3.15 1.13 1.00
N CYS A 55 3.23 -0.10 0.51
CA CYS A 55 2.09 -0.77 -0.13
C CYS A 55 0.93 -0.96 0.85
N SER A 56 1.23 -1.30 2.10
CA SER A 56 0.21 -1.43 3.16
C SER A 56 -0.44 -0.08 3.47
N GLU A 57 0.35 0.99 3.61
CA GLU A 57 -0.16 2.35 3.82
C GLU A 57 -1.15 2.80 2.72
N VAL A 58 -0.82 2.57 1.44
CA VAL A 58 -1.72 2.87 0.31
C VAL A 58 -3.01 2.04 0.40
N THR A 59 -2.91 0.75 0.74
CA THR A 59 -4.08 -0.13 0.88
C THR A 59 -5.00 0.34 2.01
N GLU A 60 -4.44 0.71 3.16
CA GLU A 60 -5.20 1.22 4.29
C GLU A 60 -5.89 2.55 3.96
N LEU A 61 -5.24 3.44 3.20
CA LEU A 61 -5.87 4.68 2.73
C LEU A 61 -7.08 4.41 1.84
N ILE A 62 -6.99 3.44 0.92
CA ILE A 62 -8.11 3.01 0.07
C ILE A 62 -9.27 2.51 0.94
N ARG A 63 -8.99 1.64 1.91
CA ARG A 63 -10.01 1.07 2.82
C ARG A 63 -10.64 2.12 3.73
N ALA A 64 -9.85 3.07 4.22
CA ALA A 64 -10.37 4.18 5.02
C ALA A 64 -11.33 5.05 4.21
N GLN A 65 -10.98 5.38 2.96
CA GLN A 65 -11.83 6.15 2.07
C GLN A 65 -13.12 5.39 1.70
N GLU A 66 -13.00 4.10 1.34
CA GLU A 66 -14.14 3.22 1.09
C GLU A 66 -15.12 3.25 2.27
N LYS A 67 -14.62 3.01 3.48
CA LYS A 67 -15.44 2.98 4.70
C LYS A 67 -16.12 4.33 4.97
N ALA A 68 -15.42 5.44 4.77
CA ALA A 68 -15.99 6.78 4.97
C ALA A 68 -17.13 7.07 3.98
N GLU A 69 -16.94 6.73 2.70
CA GLU A 69 -17.95 6.94 1.67
C GLU A 69 -19.16 6.01 1.82
N VAL A 70 -18.93 4.75 2.20
CA VAL A 70 -20.02 3.80 2.50
C VAL A 70 -20.83 4.30 3.69
N SER A 71 -20.18 4.70 4.78
CA SER A 71 -20.89 5.22 5.96
C SER A 71 -21.71 6.47 5.64
N ARG A 72 -21.19 7.36 4.79
CA ARG A 72 -21.92 8.53 4.29
C ARG A 72 -23.14 8.12 3.46
N ALA A 73 -22.98 7.14 2.56
CA ALA A 73 -24.06 6.61 1.72
C ALA A 73 -25.17 5.96 2.57
N GLU A 74 -24.81 5.13 3.54
CA GLU A 74 -25.74 4.48 4.46
C GLU A 74 -26.54 5.51 5.28
N GLY A 75 -25.90 6.60 5.71
CA GLY A 75 -26.58 7.71 6.39
C GLY A 75 -27.66 8.37 5.51
N LEU A 76 -27.33 8.62 4.24
CA LEU A 76 -28.29 9.18 3.27
C LEU A 76 -29.42 8.20 2.94
N LEU A 77 -29.11 6.91 2.79
CA LEU A 77 -30.12 5.87 2.58
C LEU A 77 -31.13 5.85 3.73
N LYS A 78 -30.65 5.82 4.97
CA LYS A 78 -31.51 5.83 6.16
C LYS A 78 -32.39 7.08 6.24
N GLN A 79 -31.86 8.24 5.88
CA GLN A 79 -32.64 9.49 5.82
C GLN A 79 -33.75 9.39 4.78
N LEU A 80 -33.45 8.88 3.59
CA LEU A 80 -34.42 8.72 2.52
C LEU A 80 -35.50 7.68 2.88
N GLU A 81 -35.13 6.57 3.51
CA GLU A 81 -36.08 5.57 4.01
C GLU A 81 -37.07 6.17 5.02
N GLN A 82 -36.58 7.02 5.95
CA GLN A 82 -37.43 7.71 6.91
C GLN A 82 -38.37 8.72 6.22
N GLU A 83 -37.86 9.49 5.26
CA GLU A 83 -38.67 10.45 4.50
C GLU A 83 -39.79 9.75 3.72
N ILE A 84 -39.47 8.62 3.06
CA ILE A 84 -40.46 7.79 2.37
C ILE A 84 -41.51 7.26 3.35
N ALA A 85 -41.11 6.78 4.53
CA ALA A 85 -42.03 6.28 5.53
C ALA A 85 -42.98 7.37 6.05
N GLU A 86 -42.47 8.59 6.28
CA GLU A 86 -43.27 9.74 6.67
C GLU A 86 -44.23 10.18 5.57
N LEU A 87 -43.77 10.21 4.31
CA LEU A 87 -44.62 10.51 3.16
C LEU A 87 -45.75 9.50 3.01
N LYS A 88 -45.46 8.19 3.09
CA LYS A 88 -46.48 7.13 3.07
C LYS A 88 -47.49 7.26 4.19
N ARG A 89 -47.06 7.64 5.40
CA ARG A 89 -47.96 7.89 6.53
C ARG A 89 -48.89 9.07 6.23
N ARG A 90 -48.36 10.21 5.75
CA ARG A 90 -49.16 11.40 5.41
C ARG A 90 -50.13 11.12 4.27
N ASP A 91 -49.69 10.38 3.26
CA ASP A 91 -50.53 9.94 2.13
C ASP A 91 -51.73 9.13 2.63
N ALA A 92 -51.50 8.14 3.49
CA ALA A 92 -52.58 7.36 4.10
C ALA A 92 -53.53 8.21 4.98
N GLU A 93 -53.01 9.19 5.72
CA GLU A 93 -53.83 10.14 6.50
C GLU A 93 -54.71 11.02 5.60
N LEU A 94 -54.19 11.50 4.47
CA LEU A 94 -54.94 12.27 3.48
C LEU A 94 -56.03 11.44 2.82
N GLU A 95 -55.73 10.19 2.44
CA GLU A 95 -56.72 9.26 1.88
C GLU A 95 -57.87 9.02 2.86
N GLN A 96 -57.59 8.80 4.16
CA GLN A 96 -58.63 8.67 5.18
C GLN A 96 -59.48 9.94 5.33
N LEU A 97 -58.86 11.12 5.32
CA LEU A 97 -59.58 12.39 5.41
C LEU A 97 -60.48 12.64 4.20
N SER A 98 -60.10 12.17 3.00
CA SER A 98 -60.93 12.30 1.79
C SER A 98 -62.29 11.59 1.92
N HIS A 99 -62.41 10.62 2.82
CA HIS A 99 -63.63 9.87 3.11
C HIS A 99 -64.40 10.41 4.34
N THR A 100 -64.03 11.57 4.89
CA THR A 100 -64.71 12.17 6.05
C THR A 100 -65.92 13.00 5.61
N ASP A 101 -67.12 12.65 6.08
CA ASP A 101 -68.37 13.35 5.73
C ASP A 101 -68.56 14.69 6.48
N ASP A 102 -67.89 14.89 7.62
CA ASP A 102 -67.94 16.15 8.38
C ASP A 102 -66.92 17.17 7.84
N HIS A 103 -67.43 18.19 7.16
CA HIS A 103 -66.62 19.23 6.53
C HIS A 103 -65.85 20.12 7.52
N ILE A 104 -66.29 20.26 8.78
CA ILE A 104 -65.58 21.05 9.80
C ILE A 104 -64.38 20.26 10.30
N ASP A 105 -64.54 18.97 10.57
CA ASP A 105 -63.45 18.10 11.01
C ASP A 105 -62.44 17.85 9.89
N PHE A 106 -62.90 17.74 8.64
CA PHE A 106 -62.03 17.74 7.46
C PHE A 106 -61.11 18.97 7.41
N LEU A 107 -61.69 20.18 7.52
CA LEU A 107 -60.93 21.43 7.45
C LEU A 107 -59.90 21.58 8.58
N LYS A 108 -60.22 21.12 9.79
CA LYS A 108 -59.26 21.14 10.91
C LYS A 108 -58.09 20.20 10.69
N ASN A 109 -58.37 18.97 10.25
CA ASN A 109 -57.37 17.92 10.15
C ASN A 109 -56.47 18.09 8.91
N VAL A 110 -57.02 18.55 7.78
CA VAL A 110 -56.23 18.78 6.55
C VAL A 110 -55.18 19.88 6.75
N VAL A 111 -55.50 20.94 7.50
CA VAL A 111 -54.55 22.00 7.86
C VAL A 111 -53.42 21.44 8.74
N SER A 112 -53.71 20.52 9.66
CA SER A 112 -52.69 19.91 10.51
C SER A 112 -51.72 19.00 9.72
N VAL A 113 -52.24 18.22 8.77
CA VAL A 113 -51.42 17.31 7.93
C VAL A 113 -50.55 18.10 6.95
N THR A 114 -51.08 19.20 6.40
CA THR A 114 -50.38 20.03 5.41
C THR A 114 -49.41 21.05 6.02
N ALA A 115 -49.61 21.48 7.27
CA ALA A 115 -48.74 22.41 7.97
C ALA A 115 -47.46 21.77 8.52
N ALA A 116 -47.41 20.44 8.63
CA ALA A 116 -46.20 19.73 9.06
C ALA A 116 -45.13 19.86 7.96
N PRO A 117 -43.97 20.47 8.23
CA PRO A 117 -42.92 20.59 7.23
C PRO A 117 -42.48 19.18 6.79
N CYS A 118 -42.68 18.86 5.52
CA CYS A 118 -41.95 17.76 4.90
C CYS A 118 -40.50 18.23 4.80
N SER A 119 -39.55 17.46 5.32
CA SER A 119 -38.14 17.84 5.30
C SER A 119 -37.70 18.12 3.86
N THR A 120 -37.66 19.38 3.44
CA THR A 120 -37.20 19.80 2.11
C THR A 120 -35.68 19.80 2.00
N VAL A 121 -35.01 18.91 2.74
CA VAL A 121 -33.58 18.69 2.53
C VAL A 121 -33.50 17.91 1.23
N SER A 122 -33.18 18.62 0.17
CA SER A 122 -32.94 18.07 -1.16
C SER A 122 -31.75 17.10 -1.08
N THR A 123 -32.01 15.86 -0.64
CA THR A 123 -31.04 14.78 -0.42
C THR A 123 -30.39 14.33 -1.74
N SER A 124 -30.87 14.83 -2.88
CA SER A 124 -30.63 14.27 -4.21
C SER A 124 -29.32 14.70 -4.89
N MET A 125 -28.58 15.71 -4.40
CA MET A 125 -27.63 16.39 -5.31
C MET A 125 -26.15 16.46 -4.91
N SER A 126 -25.70 15.74 -3.88
CA SER A 126 -24.26 15.74 -3.52
C SER A 126 -23.68 14.37 -3.13
N PHE A 127 -24.36 13.26 -3.46
CA PHE A 127 -23.61 12.01 -3.63
C PHE A 127 -22.95 12.05 -5.01
N SER A 128 -21.97 12.95 -5.18
CA SER A 128 -21.12 12.90 -6.35
C SER A 128 -20.47 11.52 -6.34
N GLN A 129 -20.79 10.76 -7.37
CA GLN A 129 -20.29 9.43 -7.70
C GLN A 129 -18.79 9.50 -8.06
N SER A 130 -18.03 10.33 -7.35
CA SER A 130 -16.73 10.86 -7.75
C SER A 130 -15.56 10.17 -7.07
N VAL A 131 -15.79 9.20 -6.18
CA VAL A 131 -14.70 8.39 -5.65
C VAL A 131 -14.41 7.27 -6.65
N SER A 132 -13.78 7.67 -7.75
CA SER A 132 -13.14 6.75 -8.67
C SER A 132 -11.78 6.38 -8.12
N PHE A 133 -11.58 5.11 -7.79
CA PHE A 133 -10.26 4.57 -7.44
C PHE A 133 -9.33 4.45 -8.65
N GLU A 134 -9.76 4.88 -9.85
CA GLU A 134 -8.92 4.88 -11.05
C GLU A 134 -7.70 5.80 -10.88
N ALA A 135 -7.89 6.99 -10.31
CA ALA A 135 -6.78 7.91 -10.03
C ALA A 135 -5.74 7.29 -9.08
N VAL A 136 -6.18 6.47 -8.11
CA VAL A 136 -5.29 5.75 -7.21
C VAL A 136 -4.51 4.68 -7.98
N LYS A 137 -5.18 3.93 -8.86
CA LYS A 137 -4.56 2.91 -9.70
C LYS A 137 -3.53 3.51 -10.67
N GLU A 138 -3.87 4.62 -11.31
CA GLU A 138 -2.96 5.39 -12.18
C GLU A 138 -1.74 5.88 -11.40
N SER A 139 -1.95 6.42 -10.20
CA SER A 139 -0.86 6.88 -9.33
C SER A 139 0.06 5.74 -8.89
N VAL A 140 -0.49 4.59 -8.51
CA VAL A 140 0.29 3.38 -8.15
C VAL A 140 1.06 2.85 -9.36
N SER A 141 0.45 2.84 -10.54
CA SER A 141 1.12 2.48 -11.79
C SER A 141 2.29 3.43 -12.11
N ALA A 142 2.10 4.73 -11.91
CA ALA A 142 3.16 5.73 -12.08
C ALA A 142 4.31 5.53 -11.08
N VAL A 143 4.01 5.17 -9.82
CA VAL A 143 5.02 4.81 -8.81
C VAL A 143 5.83 3.61 -9.27
N LYS A 144 5.17 2.54 -9.75
CA LYS A 144 5.84 1.35 -10.28
C LYS A 144 6.85 1.72 -11.37
N VAL A 145 6.39 2.42 -12.41
CA VAL A 145 7.24 2.79 -13.56
C VAL A 145 8.43 3.65 -13.12
N GLN A 146 8.20 4.63 -12.25
CA GLN A 146 9.28 5.47 -11.74
C GLN A 146 10.28 4.69 -10.89
N LEU A 147 9.81 3.75 -10.07
CA LEU A 147 10.68 2.92 -9.24
C LEU A 147 11.54 2.01 -10.11
N GLU A 148 10.96 1.34 -11.11
CA GLU A 148 11.70 0.48 -12.05
C GLU A 148 12.80 1.26 -12.79
N VAL A 149 12.48 2.44 -13.33
CA VAL A 149 13.46 3.29 -14.04
C VAL A 149 14.58 3.75 -13.12
N LYS A 150 14.24 4.22 -11.91
CA LYS A 150 15.24 4.71 -10.95
C LYS A 150 16.11 3.58 -10.44
N LEU A 151 15.53 2.42 -10.12
CA LEU A 151 16.27 1.25 -9.65
C LEU A 151 17.27 0.79 -10.72
N ASP A 152 16.85 0.62 -11.97
CA ASP A 152 17.75 0.21 -13.06
C ASP A 152 18.93 1.20 -13.22
N GLY A 153 18.65 2.50 -13.16
CA GLY A 153 19.70 3.54 -13.21
C GLY A 153 20.69 3.45 -12.04
N ILE A 154 20.20 3.27 -10.82
CA ILE A 154 21.02 3.13 -9.61
C ILE A 154 21.86 1.85 -9.70
N PHE A 155 21.26 0.72 -10.06
CA PHE A 155 21.99 -0.55 -10.17
C PHE A 155 23.11 -0.48 -11.21
N LYS A 156 22.84 0.09 -12.39
CA LYS A 156 23.88 0.30 -13.42
C LYS A 156 25.03 1.14 -12.88
N GLN A 157 24.73 2.22 -12.16
CA GLN A 157 25.74 3.10 -11.57
C GLN A 157 26.59 2.37 -10.50
N GLU A 158 25.95 1.67 -9.57
CA GLU A 158 26.66 1.00 -8.47
C GLU A 158 27.45 -0.22 -8.96
N VAL A 159 26.90 -1.01 -9.87
CA VAL A 159 27.63 -2.13 -10.49
C VAL A 159 28.88 -1.64 -11.23
N ALA A 160 28.79 -0.51 -11.96
CA ALA A 160 29.95 0.07 -12.61
C ALA A 160 31.07 0.46 -11.63
N LYS A 161 30.72 0.98 -10.45
CA LYS A 161 31.70 1.29 -9.38
C LYS A 161 32.35 0.05 -8.80
N ILE A 162 31.56 -1.02 -8.59
CA ILE A 162 32.07 -2.31 -8.08
C ILE A 162 33.08 -2.90 -9.07
N SER A 163 32.74 -2.91 -10.37
CA SER A 163 33.64 -3.38 -11.43
C SER A 163 34.92 -2.53 -11.52
N ALA A 164 34.82 -1.21 -11.34
CA ALA A 164 35.98 -0.31 -11.32
C ALA A 164 36.88 -0.50 -10.08
N ALA A 165 36.34 -1.01 -8.98
CA ALA A 165 37.08 -1.30 -7.75
C ALA A 165 37.92 -2.59 -7.82
N GLY A 166 37.97 -3.28 -8.98
CA GLY A 166 38.86 -4.41 -9.22
C GLY A 166 38.28 -5.79 -8.88
N TRP A 167 36.97 -5.88 -8.69
CA TRP A 167 36.26 -7.16 -8.61
C TRP A 167 36.03 -7.64 -10.04
N THR A 168 37.03 -8.27 -10.66
CA THR A 168 36.76 -9.04 -11.87
C THR A 168 35.86 -10.20 -11.45
N ILE A 169 34.55 -10.07 -11.65
CA ILE A 169 33.63 -11.20 -11.58
C ILE A 169 34.07 -12.15 -12.70
N ILE A 170 34.68 -13.28 -12.30
CA ILE A 170 35.10 -14.37 -13.20
C ILE A 170 33.86 -15.07 -13.73
#